data_AF-A0A7Z2ZEH8-F1
#
_entry.id   AF-A0A7Z2ZEH8-F1
#
_cell.length_a   1.000
_cell.length_b   1.000
_cell.length_c   1.000
_cell.angle_alpha   90.00
_cell.angle_beta   90.00
_cell.angle_gamma   90.00
#
_symmetry.space_group_name_H-M   'P 1'
#
loop_
_entity.id
_entity.type
_entity.pdbx_description
1 polymer ?
#
loop_
_entity_poly.entity_id
_entity_poly.type
_entity_poly.pdbx_seq_one_letter_code
_entity_poly.pdbx_strand_id
1 'polypeptide(L)'
;MQKYIDETKFATSSLIDLIWEDFASLENLNAELKRLTAEFNVKYQVFMANEFHPAANYYHAQMAKVAQPKRELENHIKEVSQSIDAKSVSIAALSGALLQIAKQCISLRYGKPQNAPDGENIGGVLVKDIIFEGRNQSIHYENPKEISVNVINLFGKLDAIRNDGVVWDARSQVNFAFEIVRLLGWRTHNDFVDHLKSIKSKKSS
;
A
#
# COMPACT_ATOMS: atom_id res chain seq x y z
N MET A 1 25.90 -6.33 10.59
CA MET A 1 24.71 -5.46 10.50
C MET A 1 25.07 -4.02 10.15
N GLN A 2 25.91 -3.30 10.91
CA GLN A 2 26.25 -1.90 10.59
C GLN A 2 26.81 -1.74 9.17
N LYS A 3 27.83 -2.52 8.81
CA LYS A 3 28.37 -2.52 7.43
C LYS A 3 27.29 -2.71 6.36
N TYR A 4 26.39 -3.68 6.52
CA TYR A 4 25.31 -3.90 5.55
C TYR A 4 24.36 -2.71 5.44
N ILE A 5 24.00 -2.09 6.57
CA ILE A 5 23.18 -0.88 6.60
C ILE A 5 23.87 0.25 5.83
N ASP A 6 25.17 0.45 6.06
CA ASP A 6 25.94 1.51 5.39
C ASP A 6 26.02 1.26 3.87
N GLU A 7 26.30 0.02 3.45
CA GLU A 7 26.40 -0.38 2.04
C GLU A 7 25.04 -0.33 1.30
N THR A 8 23.93 -0.47 2.02
CA THR A 8 22.56 -0.42 1.45
C THR A 8 21.88 0.93 1.63
N LYS A 9 22.57 1.92 2.22
CA LYS A 9 21.99 3.24 2.52
C LYS A 9 21.43 3.93 1.28
N PHE A 10 22.17 3.94 0.18
CA PHE A 10 21.72 4.58 -1.06
C PHE A 10 20.42 3.93 -1.55
N ALA A 11 20.41 2.60 -1.70
CA ALA A 11 19.24 1.88 -2.20
C ALA A 11 18.01 2.06 -1.28
N THR A 12 18.19 1.95 0.04
CA THR A 12 17.08 2.08 0.99
C THR A 12 16.55 3.50 1.09
N SER A 13 17.42 4.52 1.03
CA SER A 13 16.97 5.93 1.00
C SER A 13 16.16 6.20 -0.26
N SER A 14 16.68 5.84 -1.44
CA SER A 14 15.97 6.05 -2.70
C SER A 14 14.65 5.28 -2.77
N LEU A 15 14.58 4.06 -2.24
CA LEU A 15 13.32 3.31 -2.16
C LEU A 15 12.29 4.02 -1.28
N ILE A 16 12.70 4.49 -0.10
CA ILE A 16 11.81 5.21 0.83
C ILE A 16 11.29 6.49 0.17
N ASP A 17 12.17 7.28 -0.44
CA ASP A 17 11.79 8.52 -1.12
C ASP A 17 10.77 8.23 -2.25
N LEU A 18 11.07 7.26 -3.13
CA LEU A 18 10.18 6.86 -4.21
C LEU A 18 8.83 6.33 -3.73
N ILE A 19 8.79 5.53 -2.66
CA ILE A 19 7.55 5.01 -2.07
C ILE A 19 6.63 6.17 -1.67
N TRP A 20 7.18 7.19 -1.00
CA TRP A 20 6.40 8.30 -0.49
C TRP A 20 6.03 9.34 -1.54
N GLU A 21 6.91 9.56 -2.52
CA GLU A 21 6.58 10.37 -3.71
C GLU A 21 5.43 9.73 -4.50
N ASP A 22 5.51 8.41 -4.77
CA ASP A 22 4.44 7.70 -5.46
C ASP A 22 3.15 7.68 -4.64
N PHE A 23 3.23 7.55 -3.31
CA PHE A 23 2.07 7.63 -2.44
C PHE A 23 1.40 9.00 -2.47
N ALA A 24 2.17 10.10 -2.42
CA ALA A 24 1.61 11.43 -2.56
C ALA A 24 0.93 11.63 -3.93
N SER A 25 1.53 11.09 -5.00
CA SER A 25 0.90 11.07 -6.33
C SER A 25 -0.39 10.25 -6.34
N LEU A 26 -0.43 9.12 -5.66
CA LEU A 26 -1.63 8.28 -5.54
C LEU A 26 -2.76 8.99 -4.79
N GLU A 27 -2.45 9.75 -3.74
CA GLU A 27 -3.44 10.57 -3.03
C GLU A 27 -4.06 11.64 -3.94
N ASN A 28 -3.24 12.29 -4.78
CA ASN A 28 -3.71 13.26 -5.76
C ASN A 28 -4.64 12.62 -6.82
N LEU A 29 -4.26 11.45 -7.34
CA LEU A 29 -5.09 10.70 -8.31
C LEU A 29 -6.44 10.28 -7.69
N ASN A 30 -6.45 9.83 -6.44
CA ASN A 30 -7.68 9.50 -5.73
C ASN A 30 -8.59 10.72 -5.52
N ALA A 31 -8.00 11.87 -5.18
CA ALA A 31 -8.75 13.13 -5.07
C ALA A 31 -9.34 13.55 -6.42
N GLU A 32 -8.59 13.39 -7.51
CA GLU A 32 -9.07 13.65 -8.86
C GLU A 32 -10.20 12.71 -9.27
N LEU A 33 -10.04 11.39 -9.04
CA LEU A 33 -11.08 10.40 -9.33
C LEU A 33 -12.38 10.72 -8.58
N LYS A 34 -12.27 11.09 -7.29
CA LYS A 34 -13.43 11.50 -6.48
C LYS A 34 -14.12 12.73 -7.08
N ARG A 35 -13.36 13.72 -7.52
CA ARG A 35 -13.89 14.94 -8.17
C ARG A 35 -14.61 14.60 -9.48
N LEU A 36 -13.97 13.83 -10.36
CA LEU A 36 -14.52 13.44 -11.66
C LEU A 36 -15.79 12.59 -11.51
N THR A 37 -15.80 11.64 -10.55
CA THR A 37 -16.96 10.80 -10.27
C THR A 37 -18.13 11.63 -9.74
N ALA A 38 -17.87 12.60 -8.87
CA ALA A 38 -18.91 13.53 -8.39
C ALA A 38 -19.47 14.39 -9.55
N GLU A 39 -18.59 14.92 -10.41
CA GLU A 39 -18.99 15.68 -11.60
C GLU A 39 -19.85 14.85 -12.55
N PHE A 40 -19.45 13.60 -12.79
CA PHE A 40 -20.21 12.65 -13.60
C PHE A 40 -21.60 12.40 -13.03
N ASN A 41 -21.69 12.12 -11.72
CA ASN A 41 -22.96 11.84 -11.06
C ASN A 41 -23.93 13.03 -11.14
N VAL A 42 -23.45 14.26 -10.95
CA VAL A 42 -24.28 15.47 -11.08
C VAL A 42 -24.79 15.62 -12.51
N LYS A 43 -23.91 15.50 -13.50
CA LYS A 43 -24.28 15.57 -14.93
C LYS A 43 -25.27 14.47 -15.30
N TYR A 44 -25.09 13.27 -14.77
CA TYR A 44 -25.98 12.12 -15.00
C TYR A 44 -27.35 12.29 -14.35
N GLN A 45 -27.43 12.85 -13.13
CA GLN A 45 -28.71 13.14 -12.48
C GLN A 45 -29.51 14.22 -13.23
N VAL A 46 -28.85 15.30 -13.67
CA VAL A 46 -29.47 16.33 -14.51
C VAL A 46 -29.99 15.71 -15.82
N PHE A 47 -29.25 14.77 -16.40
CA PHE A 47 -29.69 14.01 -17.57
C PHE A 47 -30.96 13.21 -17.29
N MET A 48 -30.96 12.35 -16.26
CA MET A 48 -32.10 11.48 -15.92
C MET A 48 -33.36 12.28 -15.60
N ALA A 49 -33.22 13.45 -14.95
CA ALA A 49 -34.35 14.32 -14.61
C ALA A 49 -35.04 14.93 -15.84
N ASN A 50 -34.31 15.10 -16.96
CA ASN A 50 -34.83 15.72 -18.18
C ASN A 50 -35.30 14.70 -19.24
N GLU A 51 -34.94 13.42 -19.09
CA GLU A 51 -35.30 12.34 -20.02
C GLU A 51 -36.81 12.07 -20.08
N PHE A 52 -37.55 12.33 -18.99
CA PHE A 52 -39.00 12.09 -18.90
C PHE A 52 -39.88 13.32 -19.21
N HIS A 53 -39.33 14.37 -19.82
CA HIS A 53 -40.08 15.60 -20.12
C HIS A 53 -40.93 15.44 -21.40
N PRO A 54 -42.17 15.99 -21.48
CA PRO A 54 -43.06 15.93 -22.66
C PRO A 54 -42.49 16.50 -23.97
N ALA A 55 -41.29 17.09 -23.94
CA ALA A 55 -40.60 17.68 -25.09
C ALA A 55 -39.42 16.79 -25.56
N ALA A 56 -39.54 15.47 -25.44
CA ALA A 56 -38.47 14.47 -25.63
C ALA A 56 -37.66 14.64 -26.94
N ASN A 57 -38.26 15.11 -28.04
CA ASN A 57 -37.55 15.36 -29.30
C ASN A 57 -36.57 16.55 -29.24
N TYR A 58 -36.87 17.61 -28.47
CA TYR A 58 -35.94 18.72 -28.23
C TYR A 58 -34.75 18.27 -27.36
N TYR A 59 -35.03 17.41 -26.38
CA TYR A 59 -34.01 16.85 -25.52
C TYR A 59 -33.12 15.83 -26.23
N HIS A 60 -33.64 15.01 -27.15
CA HIS A 60 -32.83 14.10 -27.99
C HIS A 60 -31.76 14.83 -28.82
N ALA A 61 -32.05 16.02 -29.36
CA ALA A 61 -31.07 16.83 -30.08
C ALA A 61 -30.01 17.44 -29.13
N GLN A 62 -30.38 17.77 -27.89
CA GLN A 62 -29.40 18.09 -26.85
C GLN A 62 -28.60 16.86 -26.40
N MET A 63 -29.18 15.65 -26.42
CA MET A 63 -28.49 14.42 -26.05
C MET A 63 -27.32 14.10 -26.97
N ALA A 64 -27.45 14.34 -28.27
CA ALA A 64 -26.33 14.21 -29.20
C ALA A 64 -25.18 15.18 -28.87
N LYS A 65 -25.47 16.36 -28.30
CA LYS A 65 -24.47 17.34 -27.85
C LYS A 65 -23.83 17.01 -26.50
N VAL A 66 -24.52 16.24 -25.64
CA VAL A 66 -24.05 15.86 -24.30
C VAL A 66 -23.38 14.47 -24.28
N ALA A 67 -23.67 13.62 -25.27
CA ALA A 67 -23.08 12.28 -25.38
C ALA A 67 -21.55 12.30 -25.52
N GLN A 68 -21.00 13.29 -26.22
CA GLN A 68 -19.56 13.43 -26.41
C GLN A 68 -18.84 13.85 -25.11
N PRO A 69 -19.26 14.92 -24.39
CA PRO A 69 -18.75 15.24 -23.06
C PRO A 69 -18.90 14.12 -22.02
N LYS A 70 -19.97 13.32 -22.09
CA LYS A 70 -20.15 12.15 -21.20
C LYS A 70 -19.07 11.12 -21.44
N ARG A 71 -18.85 10.75 -22.72
CA ARG A 71 -17.87 9.74 -23.11
C ARG A 71 -16.44 10.18 -22.78
N GLU A 72 -16.14 11.46 -22.96
CA GLU A 72 -14.85 12.06 -22.54
C GLU A 72 -14.63 11.93 -21.03
N LEU A 73 -15.65 12.24 -20.21
CA LEU A 73 -15.56 12.12 -18.76
C LEU A 73 -15.43 10.66 -18.29
N GLU A 74 -16.16 9.72 -18.91
CA GLU A 74 -16.03 8.29 -18.65
C GLU A 74 -14.62 7.77 -19.00
N ASN A 75 -14.05 8.21 -20.13
CA ASN A 75 -12.68 7.86 -20.51
C ASN A 75 -11.67 8.41 -19.50
N HIS A 76 -11.81 9.67 -19.06
CA HIS A 76 -10.92 10.26 -18.07
C HIS A 76 -10.98 9.53 -16.73
N ILE A 77 -12.19 9.20 -16.25
CA ILE A 77 -12.37 8.38 -15.03
C ILE A 77 -11.63 7.04 -15.17
N LYS A 78 -11.75 6.39 -16.33
CA LYS A 78 -11.06 5.13 -16.60
C LYS A 78 -9.54 5.28 -16.60
N GLU A 79 -9.00 6.30 -17.25
CA GLU A 79 -7.56 6.58 -17.31
C GLU A 79 -6.97 6.84 -15.92
N VAL A 80 -7.66 7.64 -15.10
CA VAL A 80 -7.24 7.91 -13.72
C VAL A 80 -7.32 6.65 -12.86
N SER A 81 -8.37 5.84 -13.01
CA SER A 81 -8.48 4.55 -12.30
C SER A 81 -7.35 3.60 -12.65
N GLN A 82 -6.99 3.48 -13.93
CA GLN A 82 -5.87 2.65 -14.37
C GLN A 82 -4.53 3.17 -13.81
N SER A 83 -4.37 4.49 -13.70
CA SER A 83 -3.19 5.10 -13.09
C SER A 83 -3.10 4.82 -11.59
N ILE A 84 -4.23 4.83 -10.87
CA ILE A 84 -4.34 4.46 -9.46
C ILE A 84 -3.91 3.00 -9.26
N ASP A 85 -4.42 2.08 -10.09
CA ASP A 85 -4.08 0.66 -10.00
C ASP A 85 -2.58 0.45 -10.22
N ALA A 86 -2.03 1.04 -11.29
CA ALA A 86 -0.60 0.94 -11.61
C ALA A 86 0.28 1.52 -10.49
N LYS A 87 -0.10 2.66 -9.92
CA LYS A 87 0.63 3.28 -8.81
C LYS A 87 0.55 2.45 -7.53
N SER A 88 -0.61 1.92 -7.20
CA SER A 88 -0.79 1.07 -6.01
C SER A 88 0.08 -0.19 -6.09
N VAL A 89 0.14 -0.83 -7.26
CA VAL A 89 1.03 -1.99 -7.50
C VAL A 89 2.50 -1.58 -7.41
N SER A 90 2.89 -0.45 -7.99
CA SER A 90 4.27 0.09 -7.91
C SER A 90 4.71 0.30 -6.45
N ILE A 91 3.89 0.99 -5.67
CA ILE A 91 4.17 1.29 -4.25
C ILE A 91 4.30 -0.01 -3.43
N ALA A 92 3.41 -0.98 -3.64
CA ALA A 92 3.48 -2.27 -2.96
C ALA A 92 4.76 -3.04 -3.35
N ALA A 93 5.16 -3.03 -4.62
CA ALA A 93 6.38 -3.69 -5.08
C ALA A 93 7.65 -3.06 -4.49
N LEU A 94 7.74 -1.72 -4.48
CA LEU A 94 8.84 -0.98 -3.88
C LEU A 94 8.93 -1.24 -2.37
N SER A 95 7.79 -1.26 -1.69
CA SER A 95 7.69 -1.58 -0.26
C SER A 95 8.14 -3.01 0.03
N GLY A 96 7.77 -3.97 -0.82
CA GLY A 96 8.23 -5.36 -0.74
C GLY A 96 9.75 -5.47 -0.90
N ALA A 97 10.35 -4.69 -1.81
CA ALA A 97 11.80 -4.62 -1.98
C ALA A 97 12.50 -4.04 -0.73
N LEU A 98 11.92 -3.01 -0.10
CA LEU A 98 12.46 -2.45 1.14
C LEU A 98 12.42 -3.47 2.29
N LEU A 99 11.30 -4.18 2.46
CA LEU A 99 11.16 -5.26 3.44
C LEU A 99 12.14 -6.42 3.16
N GLN A 100 12.38 -6.74 1.90
CA GLN A 100 13.39 -7.72 1.51
C GLN A 100 14.79 -7.30 1.96
N ILE A 101 15.20 -6.04 1.78
CA ILE A 101 16.50 -5.54 2.25
C ILE A 101 16.59 -5.62 3.79
N ALA A 102 15.54 -5.22 4.50
CA ALA A 102 15.48 -5.34 5.96
C ALA A 102 15.67 -6.79 6.42
N LYS A 103 14.92 -7.72 5.81
CA LYS A 103 15.04 -9.16 6.10
C LYS A 103 16.46 -9.67 5.84
N GLN A 104 17.08 -9.28 4.73
CA GLN A 104 18.46 -9.69 4.42
C GLN A 104 19.47 -9.17 5.45
N CYS A 105 19.29 -7.94 5.94
CA CYS A 105 20.11 -7.39 7.03
C CYS A 105 20.09 -8.28 8.29
N ILE A 106 18.91 -8.76 8.67
CA ILE A 106 18.73 -9.66 9.82
C ILE A 106 19.33 -11.04 9.52
N SER A 107 19.01 -11.62 8.35
CA SER A 107 19.48 -12.95 7.94
C SER A 107 20.99 -13.05 7.80
N LEU A 108 21.68 -12.02 7.31
CA LEU A 108 23.14 -12.05 7.20
C LEU A 108 23.86 -12.15 8.56
N ARG A 109 23.22 -11.70 9.64
CA ARG A 109 23.81 -11.76 10.98
C ARG A 109 23.36 -12.99 11.78
N TYR A 110 22.08 -13.34 11.69
CA TYR A 110 21.48 -14.35 12.56
C TYR A 110 21.01 -15.60 11.81
N GLY A 111 21.00 -15.57 10.48
CA GLY A 111 20.48 -16.64 9.64
C GLY A 111 18.95 -16.67 9.66
N LYS A 112 18.40 -17.54 10.50
CA LYS A 112 16.95 -17.76 10.64
C LYS A 112 16.34 -16.75 11.64
N PRO A 113 15.05 -16.35 11.48
CA PRO A 113 14.42 -15.35 12.32
C PRO A 113 14.41 -15.71 13.82
N GLN A 114 14.26 -16.99 14.17
CA GLN A 114 14.30 -17.45 15.56
C GLN A 114 15.65 -17.23 16.26
N ASN A 115 16.73 -17.06 15.50
CA ASN A 115 18.06 -16.80 16.04
C ASN A 115 18.30 -15.30 16.27
N ALA A 116 17.47 -14.43 15.69
CA ALA A 116 17.60 -13.00 15.86
C ALA A 116 17.07 -12.60 17.24
N PRO A 117 17.82 -11.78 18.02
CA PRO A 117 17.33 -11.20 19.25
C PRO A 117 16.01 -10.46 19.02
N ASP A 118 15.23 -10.32 20.09
CA ASP A 118 14.06 -9.47 20.03
C ASP A 118 14.47 -8.02 19.77
N GLY A 119 13.71 -7.36 18.91
CA GLY A 119 13.86 -5.94 18.65
C GLY A 119 12.83 -5.13 19.41
N GLU A 120 12.51 -3.98 18.86
CA GLU A 120 11.38 -3.18 19.30
C GLU A 120 10.07 -3.97 19.24
N ASN A 121 9.19 -3.67 20.18
CA ASN A 121 7.87 -4.27 20.30
C ASN A 121 6.82 -3.21 19.97
N ILE A 122 6.05 -3.47 18.91
CA ILE A 122 4.98 -2.60 18.42
C ILE A 122 3.66 -3.28 18.76
N GLY A 123 2.97 -2.79 19.79
CA GLY A 123 1.64 -3.28 20.18
C GLY A 123 1.58 -4.75 20.62
N GLY A 124 2.68 -5.34 21.06
CA GLY A 124 2.77 -6.76 21.40
C GLY A 124 3.40 -7.65 20.32
N VAL A 125 3.82 -7.07 19.18
CA VAL A 125 4.46 -7.78 18.08
C VAL A 125 5.88 -7.29 17.88
N LEU A 126 6.84 -8.20 17.71
CA LEU A 126 8.24 -7.85 17.52
C LEU A 126 8.49 -7.36 16.09
N VAL A 127 9.28 -6.30 15.95
CA VAL A 127 9.62 -5.71 14.64
C VAL A 127 10.27 -6.72 13.68
N LYS A 128 11.05 -7.67 14.21
CA LYS A 128 11.63 -8.75 13.40
C LYS A 128 10.56 -9.62 12.74
N ASP A 129 9.46 -9.90 13.45
CA ASP A 129 8.37 -10.75 12.95
C ASP A 129 7.57 -9.99 11.91
N ILE A 130 7.32 -8.69 12.13
CA ILE A 130 6.68 -7.79 11.15
C ILE A 130 7.47 -7.77 9.85
N ILE A 131 8.80 -7.59 9.93
CA ILE A 131 9.68 -7.58 8.75
C ILE A 131 9.64 -8.92 8.01
N PHE A 132 9.80 -10.03 8.72
CA PHE A 132 9.88 -11.35 8.10
C PHE A 132 8.56 -11.78 7.47
N GLU A 133 7.47 -11.74 8.24
CA GLU A 133 6.20 -12.28 7.78
C GLU A 133 5.46 -11.27 6.89
N GLY A 134 5.65 -9.96 7.07
CA GLY A 134 5.21 -8.94 6.10
C GLY A 134 5.87 -9.12 4.74
N ARG A 135 7.19 -9.38 4.72
CA ARG A 135 7.91 -9.73 3.48
C ARG A 135 7.39 -11.03 2.86
N ASN A 136 7.16 -12.07 3.67
CA ASN A 136 6.64 -13.34 3.15
C ASN A 136 5.26 -13.17 2.54
N GLN A 137 4.38 -12.38 3.17
CA GLN A 137 3.09 -12.02 2.60
C GLN A 137 3.25 -11.33 1.24
N SER A 138 4.09 -10.30 1.17
CA SER A 138 4.35 -9.55 -0.07
C SER A 138 4.86 -10.41 -1.24
N ILE A 139 5.54 -11.52 -0.97
CA ILE A 139 6.05 -12.41 -2.03
C ILE A 139 5.00 -13.43 -2.47
N HIS A 140 4.18 -13.92 -1.53
CA HIS A 140 3.25 -15.02 -1.78
C HIS A 140 1.79 -14.59 -1.91
N TYR A 141 1.49 -13.28 -1.91
CA TYR A 141 0.13 -12.75 -1.91
C TYR A 141 -0.72 -13.28 -3.08
N GLU A 142 -0.14 -13.50 -4.26
CA GLU A 142 -0.85 -14.02 -5.44
C GLU A 142 -1.28 -15.47 -5.29
N ASN A 143 -0.60 -16.26 -4.44
CA ASN A 143 -0.91 -17.65 -4.17
C ASN A 143 -1.25 -17.88 -2.68
N PRO A 144 -2.52 -17.72 -2.27
CA PRO A 144 -2.95 -17.85 -0.87
C PRO A 144 -2.59 -19.19 -0.20
N LYS A 145 -2.31 -20.24 -0.99
CA LYS A 145 -1.89 -21.56 -0.48
C LYS A 145 -0.45 -21.56 0.04
N GLU A 146 0.39 -20.63 -0.42
CA GLU A 146 1.77 -20.46 0.02
C GLU A 146 1.90 -19.57 1.26
N ILE A 147 0.82 -18.89 1.66
CA ILE A 147 0.76 -18.08 2.88
C ILE A 147 0.75 -18.97 4.11
N SER A 148 1.82 -18.87 4.90
CA SER A 148 2.04 -19.68 6.11
C SER A 148 1.12 -19.29 7.27
N VAL A 149 0.98 -20.19 8.24
CA VAL A 149 0.21 -19.90 9.47
C VAL A 149 0.85 -18.76 10.29
N ASN A 150 2.17 -18.57 10.20
CA ASN A 150 2.86 -17.49 10.91
C ASN A 150 2.47 -16.12 10.34
N VAL A 151 2.36 -16.02 9.02
CA VAL A 151 1.87 -14.80 8.35
C VAL A 151 0.44 -14.51 8.80
N ILE A 152 -0.46 -15.49 8.77
CA ILE A 152 -1.86 -15.32 9.19
C ILE A 152 -1.93 -14.86 10.65
N ASN A 153 -1.16 -15.49 11.53
CA ASN A 153 -1.11 -15.14 12.96
C ASN A 153 -0.53 -13.73 13.18
N LEU A 154 0.49 -13.32 12.42
CA LEU A 154 1.01 -11.96 12.48
C LEU A 154 -0.10 -10.97 12.11
N PHE A 155 -0.72 -11.15 10.94
CA PHE A 155 -1.71 -10.22 10.42
C PHE A 155 -2.94 -10.11 11.34
N GLY A 156 -3.40 -11.22 11.93
CA GLY A 156 -4.45 -11.17 12.95
C GLY A 156 -4.07 -10.37 14.20
N LYS A 157 -2.79 -10.42 14.63
CA LYS A 157 -2.29 -9.56 15.72
C LYS A 157 -2.21 -8.09 15.28
N LEU A 158 -1.76 -7.82 14.06
CA LEU A 158 -1.67 -6.46 13.53
C LEU A 158 -3.05 -5.80 13.41
N ASP A 159 -4.06 -6.55 12.98
CA ASP A 159 -5.45 -6.07 12.96
C ASP A 159 -5.95 -5.71 14.35
N ALA A 160 -5.65 -6.54 15.37
CA ALA A 160 -6.00 -6.26 16.75
C ALA A 160 -5.27 -5.01 17.31
N ILE A 161 -4.02 -4.78 16.90
CA ILE A 161 -3.24 -3.59 17.29
C ILE A 161 -3.81 -2.33 16.64
N ARG A 162 -4.12 -2.40 15.34
CA ARG A 162 -4.63 -1.26 14.57
C ARG A 162 -6.04 -0.87 14.99
N ASN A 163 -6.91 -1.85 15.22
CA ASN A 163 -8.29 -1.69 15.66
C ASN A 163 -9.06 -0.59 14.87
N ASP A 164 -8.83 -0.51 13.56
CA ASP A 164 -9.40 0.50 12.66
C ASP A 164 -10.62 -0.01 11.88
N GLY A 165 -11.04 -1.25 12.14
CA GLY A 165 -12.17 -1.91 11.47
C GLY A 165 -11.85 -2.46 10.08
N VAL A 166 -10.61 -2.30 9.59
CA VAL A 166 -10.17 -2.84 8.29
C VAL A 166 -9.32 -4.09 8.52
N VAL A 167 -9.85 -5.23 8.08
CA VAL A 167 -9.17 -6.53 8.19
C VAL A 167 -8.07 -6.64 7.13
N TRP A 168 -6.83 -6.89 7.54
CA TRP A 168 -5.77 -7.29 6.63
C TRP A 168 -5.73 -8.81 6.51
N ASP A 169 -6.63 -9.36 5.71
CA ASP A 169 -6.60 -10.79 5.40
C ASP A 169 -5.38 -11.11 4.53
N ALA A 170 -4.37 -11.73 5.13
CA ALA A 170 -3.14 -12.15 4.46
C ALA A 170 -3.36 -13.03 3.22
N ARG A 171 -4.54 -13.64 3.05
CA ARG A 171 -4.92 -14.50 1.91
C ARG A 171 -5.83 -13.82 0.89
N SER A 172 -6.16 -12.54 1.06
CA SER A 172 -7.05 -11.77 0.18
C SER A 172 -6.49 -11.49 -1.22
N GLN A 173 -5.27 -11.94 -1.54
CA GLN A 173 -4.54 -11.60 -2.75
C GLN A 173 -4.27 -10.09 -2.91
N VAL A 174 -4.28 -9.36 -1.80
CA VAL A 174 -3.78 -7.98 -1.70
C VAL A 174 -2.37 -8.01 -1.14
N ASN A 175 -1.46 -7.26 -1.75
CA ASN A 175 -0.10 -7.09 -1.22
C ASN A 175 -0.10 -5.97 -0.16
N PHE A 176 0.17 -6.31 1.10
CA PHE A 176 0.16 -5.37 2.23
C PHE A 176 1.55 -4.78 2.55
N ALA A 177 2.53 -4.89 1.65
CA ALA A 177 3.88 -4.43 1.93
C ALA A 177 3.94 -2.94 2.28
N PHE A 178 3.16 -2.11 1.59
CA PHE A 178 3.14 -0.68 1.87
C PHE A 178 2.48 -0.38 3.20
N GLU A 179 1.39 -1.05 3.52
CA GLU A 179 0.70 -0.98 4.80
C GLU A 179 1.63 -1.35 5.97
N ILE A 180 2.48 -2.36 5.79
CA ILE A 180 3.52 -2.72 6.76
C ILE A 180 4.57 -1.60 6.88
N VAL A 181 5.05 -1.04 5.76
CA VAL A 181 6.00 0.10 5.77
C VAL A 181 5.39 1.33 6.47
N ARG A 182 4.10 1.61 6.25
CA ARG A 182 3.34 2.66 6.94
C ARG A 182 3.23 2.39 8.44
N LEU A 183 2.89 1.15 8.82
CA LEU A 183 2.77 0.73 10.22
C LEU A 183 4.10 0.88 10.96
N LEU A 184 5.21 0.53 10.31
CA LEU A 184 6.56 0.70 10.85
C LEU A 184 7.01 2.17 10.85
N GLY A 185 6.26 3.08 10.25
CA GLY A 185 6.60 4.50 10.22
C GLY A 185 7.86 4.82 9.42
N TRP A 186 8.26 3.97 8.46
CA TRP A 186 9.50 4.16 7.70
C TRP A 186 9.37 5.29 6.68
N ARG A 187 9.52 6.53 7.16
CA ARG A 187 9.45 7.77 6.38
C ARG A 187 10.82 8.24 5.91
N THR A 188 11.86 7.85 6.63
CA THR A 188 13.24 8.21 6.38
C THR A 188 14.12 6.97 6.53
N HIS A 189 15.33 7.04 5.96
CA HIS A 189 16.33 6.00 6.18
C HIS A 189 16.64 5.77 7.68
N ASN A 190 16.53 6.80 8.52
CA ASN A 190 16.80 6.65 9.95
C ASN A 190 15.74 5.78 10.65
N ASP A 191 14.45 5.98 10.36
CA ASP A 191 13.37 5.15 10.92
C ASP A 191 13.58 3.66 10.61
N PHE A 192 14.00 3.38 9.37
CA PHE A 192 14.38 2.05 8.92
C PHE A 192 15.57 1.49 9.72
N VAL A 193 16.62 2.29 9.89
CA VAL A 193 17.84 1.89 10.60
C VAL A 193 17.60 1.67 12.09
N ASP A 194 16.76 2.48 12.72
CA ASP A 194 16.48 2.42 14.15
C ASP A 194 15.77 1.11 14.51
N HIS A 195 14.76 0.73 13.71
CA HIS A 195 14.13 -0.59 13.82
C HIS A 195 15.14 -1.73 13.62
N LEU A 196 16.03 -1.67 12.63
CA LEU A 196 17.05 -2.72 12.46
C LEU A 196 18.07 -2.77 13.60
N LYS A 197 18.46 -1.62 14.15
CA LYS A 197 19.38 -1.53 15.28
C LYS A 197 18.74 -2.02 16.58
N SER A 198 17.42 -1.90 16.73
CA SER A 198 16.68 -2.46 17.87
C SER A 198 16.83 -3.97 17.96
N ILE A 199 16.97 -4.67 16.82
CA ILE A 199 17.21 -6.13 16.70
C ILE A 199 18.68 -6.47 16.97
N LYS A 200 19.23 -5.89 18.03
CA LYS A 200 20.53 -6.23 18.60
C LYS A 200 20.26 -6.35 20.09
N SER A 201 20.70 -7.48 20.68
CA SER A 201 20.60 -7.73 22.12
C SER A 201 20.79 -6.42 22.90
N LYS A 202 19.79 -6.06 23.70
CA LYS A 202 19.93 -5.00 24.70
C LYS A 202 21.23 -5.28 25.42
N LYS A 203 22.14 -4.29 25.46
CA LYS A 203 23.27 -4.34 26.38
C LYS A 203 22.66 -4.70 27.73
N SER A 204 23.05 -5.85 28.27
CA SER A 204 22.76 -6.22 29.65
C SER A 204 23.19 -5.01 30.47
N SER A 205 22.21 -4.33 31.08
CA SER A 205 22.46 -3.33 32.10
C SER A 205 23.17 -3.97 33.29
#